data_AF-A0A920WB15-F1
#
_entry.id   AF-A0A920WB15-F1
#
_cell.length_a   1.000
_cell.length_b   1.000
_cell.length_c   1.000
_cell.angle_alpha   90.00
_cell.angle_beta   90.00
_cell.angle_gamma   90.00
#
_symmetry.space_group_name_H-M   'P 1'
#
loop_
_entity.id
_entity.type
_entity.pdbx_description
1 polymer ?
#
loop_
_entity_poly.entity_id
_entity_poly.type
_entity_poly.pdbx_seq_one_letter_code
_entity_poly.pdbx_strand_id
1 'polypeptide(L)' 'MATSLDFLIGCEKSSFRFLAVNYGQMNATWTLPMLVGINRAKELLYSGREVFADEAYHIGLINHLVPNAQLMENQ' A
#
# COMPACT_ATOMS: atom_id res chain seq x y z
N MET A 1 -7.45 -5.43 1.22
CA MET A 1 -8.14 -4.79 2.37
C MET A 1 -7.61 -3.39 2.60
N ALA A 2 -6.29 -3.17 2.72
CA ALA A 2 -5.71 -1.83 2.90
C ALA A 2 -6.22 -0.79 1.88
N THR A 3 -6.24 -1.12 0.58
CA THR A 3 -6.68 -0.19 -0.49
C THR A 3 -8.17 0.15 -0.48
N SER A 4 -8.96 -0.40 0.43
CA SER A 4 -10.40 -0.19 0.54
C SER A 4 -10.78 0.72 1.72
N LEU A 5 -9.78 1.22 2.46
CA LEU A 5 -9.97 2.14 3.56
C LEU A 5 -9.84 3.59 3.07
N ASP A 6 -10.56 4.51 3.72
CA ASP A 6 -10.52 5.94 3.39
C ASP A 6 -9.18 6.58 3.79
N PHE A 7 -8.68 6.21 4.97
CA PHE A 7 -7.40 6.69 5.51
C PHE A 7 -6.49 5.53 5.86
N LEU A 8 -5.25 5.60 5.37
CA LEU A 8 -4.18 4.68 5.69
C LEU A 8 -3.09 5.43 6.44
N ILE A 9 -2.81 4.99 7.66
CA ILE A 9 -1.71 5.49 8.49
C ILE A 9 -0.76 4.31 8.69
N GLY A 10 0.53 4.54 8.47
CA GLY A 10 1.57 3.52 8.62
C GLY A 10 2.74 4.02 9.45
N CYS A 11 3.62 3.09 9.83
CA CYS A 11 4.90 3.38 10.48
C CYS A 11 6.07 2.84 9.67
N GLU A 12 7.29 3.10 10.11
CA GLU A 12 8.52 2.65 9.45
C GLU A 12 8.61 1.12 9.26
N LYS A 13 7.80 0.35 10.02
CA LYS A 13 7.72 -1.12 9.92
C LYS A 13 6.61 -1.61 8.98
N SER A 14 5.78 -0.71 8.44
CA SER A 14 4.70 -1.08 7.54
C SER A 14 5.25 -1.55 6.19
N SER A 15 4.73 -2.67 5.68
CA SER A 15 5.00 -3.13 4.32
C SER A 15 3.74 -3.66 3.65
N PHE A 16 3.72 -3.57 2.32
CA PHE A 16 2.58 -3.92 1.49
C PHE A 16 3.00 -4.83 0.35
N ARG A 17 2.20 -5.87 0.09
CA ARG A 17 2.42 -6.83 -1.00
C ARG A 17 1.10 -7.22 -1.65
N PHE A 18 1.09 -7.22 -2.98
CA PHE A 18 -0.05 -7.67 -3.79
C PHE A 18 0.25 -9.05 -4.38
N LEU A 19 0.06 -10.10 -3.57
CA LEU A 19 0.53 -11.46 -3.88
C LEU A 19 -0.36 -12.25 -4.85
N ALA A 20 -1.48 -11.70 -5.31
CA ALA A 20 -2.42 -12.43 -6.18
C ALA A 20 -1.74 -12.97 -7.44
N VAL A 21 -0.76 -12.23 -7.98
CA VAL A 21 -0.01 -12.60 -9.18
C VAL A 21 0.74 -13.94 -9.02
N ASN A 22 1.21 -14.26 -7.80
CA ASN A 22 1.92 -15.52 -7.53
C ASN A 22 1.02 -16.75 -7.64
N TYR A 23 -0.30 -16.55 -7.56
CA TYR A 23 -1.31 -17.60 -7.68
C TYR A 23 -2.05 -17.53 -9.02
N GLY A 24 -1.55 -16.75 -9.98
CA GLY A 24 -2.19 -16.55 -11.29
C GLY A 24 -3.49 -15.72 -11.23
N GLN A 25 -3.68 -14.94 -10.17
CA GLN A 25 -4.86 -14.11 -9.96
C GLN A 25 -4.48 -12.62 -9.93
N MET A 26 -5.49 -11.74 -9.88
CA MET A 26 -5.29 -10.31 -9.66
C MET A 26 -6.32 -9.76 -8.69
N ASN A 27 -5.88 -8.93 -7.75
CA ASN A 27 -6.76 -8.24 -6.80
C ASN A 27 -6.41 -6.74 -6.75
N ALA A 28 -7.26 -5.94 -6.11
CA ALA A 28 -7.08 -4.48 -5.99
C ALA A 28 -6.92 -3.75 -7.35
N THR A 29 -7.37 -4.34 -8.46
CA THR A 29 -7.21 -3.84 -9.84
C THR A 29 -7.93 -2.52 -10.10
N TRP A 30 -8.99 -2.23 -9.33
CA TRP A 30 -9.74 -0.97 -9.42
C TRP A 30 -9.35 0.03 -8.34
N THR A 31 -9.07 -0.45 -7.12
CA THR A 31 -8.79 0.42 -5.97
C THR A 31 -7.35 0.94 -5.96
N LEU A 32 -6.36 0.11 -6.30
CA LEU A 32 -4.96 0.51 -6.25
C LEU A 32 -4.61 1.63 -7.25
N PRO A 33 -5.08 1.61 -8.52
CA PRO A 33 -4.83 2.72 -9.44
C PRO A 33 -5.38 4.07 -8.98
N MET A 34 -6.46 4.07 -8.18
CA MET A 34 -7.04 5.31 -7.63
C MET A 34 -6.16 5.93 -6.53
N LEU A 35 -5.33 5.12 -5.87
CA LEU A 35 -4.43 5.56 -4.80
C LEU A 35 -3.06 5.99 -5.34
N VAL A 36 -2.44 5.14 -6.17
CA VAL A 36 -1.02 5.30 -6.58
C VAL A 36 -0.84 5.66 -8.05
N GLY A 37 -1.94 5.82 -8.79
CA GLY A 37 -1.94 6.00 -10.23
C GLY A 37 -1.75 4.70 -11.01
N ILE A 38 -2.20 4.69 -12.27
CA ILE A 38 -2.28 3.47 -13.09
C ILE A 38 -0.91 2.83 -13.39
N ASN A 39 0.15 3.63 -13.57
CA ASN A 39 1.47 3.10 -13.93
C ASN A 39 2.11 2.37 -12.75
N ARG A 40 2.07 2.96 -11.55
CA ARG A 40 2.58 2.31 -10.34
C ARG A 40 1.72 1.12 -9.95
N ALA A 41 0.40 1.22 -10.06
CA ALA A 41 -0.48 0.09 -9.78
C ALA A 41 -0.13 -1.13 -10.64
N LYS A 42 0.10 -0.95 -11.94
CA LYS A 42 0.53 -2.03 -12.84
C LYS A 42 1.86 -2.64 -12.41
N GLU A 43 2.86 -1.82 -12.09
CA GLU A 43 4.15 -2.28 -11.61
C GLU A 43 3.99 -3.17 -10.36
N LEU A 44 3.21 -2.71 -9.37
CA LEU A 44 3.01 -3.43 -8.12
C LEU A 44 2.21 -4.73 -8.30
N LEU A 45 1.15 -4.68 -9.11
CA LEU A 45 0.29 -5.85 -9.38
C LEU A 45 1.01 -6.91 -10.20
N TYR A 46 1.85 -6.54 -11.16
CA TYR A 46 2.58 -7.51 -11.99
C TYR A 46 3.84 -8.05 -11.32
N SER A 47 4.53 -7.24 -10.53
CA SER A 47 5.75 -7.68 -9.84
C SER A 47 5.47 -8.48 -8.57
N GLY A 48 4.35 -8.22 -7.89
CA GLY A 48 4.08 -8.80 -6.57
C GLY A 48 5.13 -8.42 -5.51
N ARG A 49 5.95 -7.39 -5.79
CA ARG A 49 7.05 -6.98 -4.93
C ARG A 49 6.54 -6.36 -3.63
N GLU A 50 7.44 -6.33 -2.66
CA GLU A 50 7.21 -5.62 -1.41
C GLU A 50 7.44 -4.12 -1.58
N VAL A 51 6.53 -3.35 -0.97
CA VAL A 51 6.59 -1.90 -0.87
C VAL A 51 6.72 -1.56 0.59
N PHE A 52 7.82 -0.91 0.95
CA PHE A 52 8.07 -0.47 2.33
C PHE A 52 7.43 0.88 2.62
N ALA A 53 7.36 1.23 3.90
CA ALA A 53 6.63 2.38 4.42
C ALA A 53 6.96 3.70 3.71
N ASP A 54 8.24 4.01 3.52
CA ASP A 54 8.67 5.24 2.84
C ASP A 54 8.12 5.31 1.42
N GLU A 55 8.32 4.26 0.62
CA GLU A 55 7.83 4.22 -0.74
C GLU A 55 6.29 4.30 -0.76
N ALA A 56 5.62 3.53 0.09
CA ALA A 56 4.18 3.51 0.19
C ALA A 56 3.59 4.91 0.50
N TYR A 57 4.26 5.70 1.34
CA TYR A 57 3.90 7.08 1.58
C TYR A 57 4.14 7.96 0.34
N HIS A 58 5.31 7.86 -0.29
CA HIS A 58 5.65 8.69 -1.46
C HIS A 58 4.77 8.43 -2.68
N ILE A 59 4.28 7.20 -2.87
CA ILE A 59 3.39 6.85 -3.99
C ILE A 59 1.91 7.11 -3.68
N GLY A 60 1.57 7.60 -2.47
CA GLY A 60 0.19 7.87 -2.07
C GLY A 60 -0.62 6.64 -1.62
N LEU A 61 0.04 5.51 -1.38
CA LEU A 61 -0.62 4.33 -0.80
C LEU A 61 -0.98 4.56 0.67
N ILE A 62 -0.12 5.27 1.41
CA ILE A 62 -0.34 5.67 2.81
C ILE A 62 -0.51 7.19 2.86
N ASN A 63 -1.45 7.68 3.66
CA ASN A 63 -1.73 9.10 3.84
C ASN A 63 -0.77 9.76 4.83
N HIS A 64 -0.39 9.03 5.89
CA HIS A 64 0.52 9.51 6.93
C HIS A 64 1.50 8.43 7.35
N LEU A 65 2.79 8.78 7.40
CA LEU A 65 3.85 7.96 7.96
C LEU A 65 4.24 8.53 9.33
N VAL A 66 3.99 7.78 10.39
CA VAL A 66 4.27 8.18 11.78
C VAL A 66 5.26 7.21 12.44
N PRO A 67 6.06 7.66 13.44
CA PRO A 67 6.90 6.74 14.20
C PRO A 67 6.07 5.62 14.83
N ASN A 68 6.62 4.39 14.89
CA ASN A 68 5.90 3.23 15.44
C ASN A 68 5.36 3.44 16.87
N ALA A 69 6.01 4.27 17.69
CA ALA A 69 5.53 4.62 19.03
C ALA A 69 4.19 5.39 19.00
N GLN A 70 3.97 6.22 17.97
CA GLN A 70 2.82 7.11 17.86
C GLN A 70 1.65 6.49 17.07
N LEU A 71 1.85 5.33 16.43
CA LEU A 71 0.85 4.72 15.56
C LEU A 71 -0.47 4.38 16.28
N MET A 72 -0.40 4.03 17.57
CA MET A 72 -1.56 3.72 18.41
C MET A 72 -1.88 4.83 19.41
N GLU A 73 -1.09 5.91 19.46
CA GLU A 73 -1.14 6.90 20.55
C GLU A 73 -2.32 7.88 20.41
N ASN A 74 -3.11 7.78 19.32
CA ASN A 74 -4.37 8.50 19.14
C ASN A 74 -5.34 7.69 18.24
N GLN A 75 -5.97 6.66 18.79
CA GLN A 75 -7.17 6.03 18.21
C GLN A 75 -8.31 6.18 19.21
#